data_AF-A0AA38YQ85-F1
#
_entry.id   AF-A0AA38YQ85-F1
#
_cell.length_a   1.000
_cell.length_b   1.000
_cell.length_c   1.000
_cell.angle_alpha   90.00
_cell.angle_beta   90.00
_cell.angle_gamma   90.00
#
_symmetry.space_group_name_H-M   'P 1'
#
loop_
_entity.id
_entity.type
_entity.pdbx_description
1 polymer ?
#
loop_
_entity_poly.entity_id
_entity_poly.type
_entity_poly.pdbx_seq_one_letter_code
_entity_poly.pdbx_strand_id
1 'polypeptide(L)'
;MKHYFLWVQKMHPILPQKPELRTTNGDVPFAGHVNVAPRHLTAEAETLLSATLIHEVMHVLGFDPHAFAHFRDERKRRRAQVIEQTVDEKLGRTVTRVVLPRVVMHSRYHYGAFSENFTGLELEDGGGRGTSGSHWEKRLLMNEIMTGSVDTRSVVSKMTLALLEDSGWYHANYSMADRLDWGRNQGTEFVTSPCNLWKGAYHCNTTQSSGCTYNREAEGYCPIVSYSGDLPQWARYFPQANKGGQSSLADYCTYFVAYSDGSCTDTNSARAPDRMLGEVRGSNSRCMASSLVRTGFVRGSTTQGNGCYQHRCINNTLEVAVDGIWKVCPEAGGPIQFPSFNGELICPVYHELCSSAPVPVVGHCPNSCVFNGDCVDGRCHCFLGFHGHDCSKRSCPSNCNGHGKCLPSGVCQCVNGYTGIDCSTAVCDEQCSLHGGVCDNGVCEFRCSDYAGYTCQNSSLLLSSLSDCREVLESDASGQHCAPSEPSILQQLEVVVVMPNYRRLFPSVARKVFNFFISGYCDAAAKRLACWISIQKCDKDGDNRLRVCHSACQSYNLACGASLDCSDETLFSSQDEGEGQCTGSGEMKLSWLNRLRSRLTFSSSSL
;
A
#
# COMPACT_ATOMS: atom_id res chain seq x y z
N MET A 1 -10.30 -18.48 -6.13
CA MET A 1 -9.08 -17.80 -5.68
C MET A 1 -8.90 -18.15 -4.21
N LYS A 2 -7.91 -18.96 -3.85
CA LYS A 2 -7.64 -19.29 -2.44
C LYS A 2 -6.87 -18.11 -1.85
N HIS A 3 -7.39 -17.58 -0.74
CA HIS A 3 -6.84 -16.50 0.06
C HIS A 3 -5.31 -16.58 0.18
N TYR A 4 -4.61 -15.60 -0.37
CA TYR A 4 -3.25 -15.26 0.01
C TYR A 4 -3.38 -14.54 1.35
N PHE A 5 -3.11 -15.25 2.45
CA PHE A 5 -2.88 -14.59 3.74
C PHE A 5 -1.41 -14.23 3.76
N LEU A 6 -1.09 -12.96 3.44
CA LEU A 6 0.22 -12.43 3.72
C LEU A 6 0.29 -12.08 5.20
N TRP A 7 1.14 -12.78 5.92
CA TRP A 7 1.66 -12.31 7.20
C TRP A 7 2.92 -11.52 6.93
N VAL A 8 2.84 -10.19 6.97
CA VAL A 8 4.04 -9.38 7.20
C VAL A 8 4.36 -9.51 8.69
N GLN A 9 4.97 -10.64 9.06
CA GLN A 9 5.60 -10.73 10.36
C GLN A 9 6.90 -9.94 10.25
N LYS A 10 6.88 -8.67 10.67
CA LYS A 10 8.12 -7.96 11.03
C LYS A 10 8.71 -8.77 12.18
N MET A 11 9.54 -9.76 11.87
CA MET A 11 10.28 -10.54 12.87
C MET A 11 11.36 -9.61 13.41
N HIS A 12 11.00 -8.78 14.37
CA HIS A 12 11.97 -8.01 15.14
C HIS A 12 12.58 -8.93 16.19
N PRO A 13 13.89 -9.21 16.14
CA PRO A 13 14.55 -9.82 17.27
C PRO A 13 14.57 -8.80 18.42
N ILE A 14 13.70 -8.99 19.43
CA ILE A 14 13.60 -8.13 20.62
C ILE A 14 14.87 -8.19 21.53
N LEU A 15 15.93 -8.91 21.12
CA LEU A 15 17.21 -8.99 21.81
C LEU A 15 18.37 -8.96 20.79
N PRO A 16 19.52 -8.34 21.14
CA PRO A 16 20.49 -7.84 20.19
C PRO A 16 21.13 -8.96 19.36
N GLN A 17 21.01 -8.88 18.03
CA GLN A 17 21.97 -9.51 17.13
C GLN A 17 23.21 -8.62 17.04
N LYS A 18 24.37 -9.26 16.82
CA LYS A 18 25.69 -8.63 16.75
C LYS A 18 25.72 -7.37 15.85
N PRO A 19 26.57 -6.37 16.19
CA PRO A 19 26.64 -5.09 15.52
C PRO A 19 27.45 -5.21 14.22
N GLU A 20 26.85 -5.75 13.17
CA GLU A 20 27.46 -5.72 11.85
C GLU A 20 26.36 -5.67 10.80
N LEU A 21 25.69 -4.52 10.66
CA LEU A 21 25.10 -4.02 9.39
C LEU A 21 24.41 -2.64 9.58
N ARG A 22 25.20 -1.59 9.32
CA ARG A 22 24.89 -0.35 8.58
C ARG A 22 23.66 0.50 8.98
N THR A 23 23.95 1.63 9.63
CA THR A 23 23.58 3.01 9.23
C THR A 23 22.34 3.21 8.35
N THR A 24 21.14 3.01 8.88
CA THR A 24 19.96 3.74 8.41
C THR A 24 19.10 4.09 9.61
N ASN A 25 19.20 5.34 10.08
CA ASN A 25 18.21 5.92 10.98
C ASN A 25 16.85 5.90 10.28
N GLY A 26 15.90 5.13 10.80
CA GLY A 26 14.49 5.23 10.43
C GLY A 26 13.83 3.89 10.12
N ASP A 27 12.52 3.87 10.33
CA ASP A 27 11.59 2.73 10.31
C ASP A 27 11.38 2.06 8.93
N VAL A 28 12.41 2.06 8.09
CA VAL A 28 12.45 1.46 6.76
C VAL A 28 12.29 -0.07 6.87
N PRO A 29 11.54 -0.73 5.97
CA PRO A 29 11.52 -2.18 5.87
C PRO A 29 12.92 -2.75 5.62
N PHE A 30 13.44 -3.52 6.57
CA PHE A 30 14.77 -4.14 6.47
C PHE A 30 14.72 -5.64 6.16
N ALA A 31 13.61 -6.31 6.47
CA ALA A 31 13.39 -7.72 6.23
C ALA A 31 11.94 -7.96 5.86
N GLY A 32 11.72 -8.91 4.95
CA GLY A 32 10.41 -9.38 4.56
C GLY A 32 10.46 -10.81 4.08
N HIS A 33 9.31 -11.44 4.00
CA HIS A 33 9.19 -12.85 3.65
C HIS A 33 8.04 -13.03 2.65
N VAL A 34 8.35 -13.64 1.51
CA VAL A 34 7.38 -14.02 0.48
C VAL A 34 7.42 -15.54 0.34
N ASN A 35 6.26 -16.18 0.43
CA ASN A 35 6.15 -17.62 0.30
C ASN A 35 5.44 -18.00 -0.99
N VAL A 36 6.11 -18.76 -1.85
CA VAL A 36 5.53 -19.27 -3.10
C VAL A 36 5.18 -20.74 -2.94
N ALA A 37 3.89 -21.06 -3.07
CA ALA A 37 3.48 -22.45 -3.02
C ALA A 37 3.99 -23.21 -4.25
N PRO A 38 4.76 -24.32 -4.10
CA PRO A 38 5.40 -25.02 -5.21
C PRO A 38 4.47 -25.47 -6.34
N ARG A 39 3.19 -25.73 -6.02
CA ARG A 39 2.16 -26.12 -6.99
C ARG A 39 1.86 -25.08 -8.08
N HIS A 40 2.28 -23.83 -7.89
CA HIS A 40 2.05 -22.73 -8.84
C HIS A 40 3.30 -22.40 -9.68
N LEU A 41 4.40 -23.14 -9.50
CA LEU A 41 5.63 -23.02 -10.30
C LEU A 41 5.51 -23.84 -11.59
N THR A 42 4.67 -23.41 -12.53
CA THR A 42 4.53 -24.03 -13.85
C THR A 42 4.99 -23.08 -14.96
N ALA A 43 5.52 -23.63 -16.06
CA ALA A 43 5.98 -22.83 -17.21
C ALA A 43 4.85 -21.99 -17.85
N GLU A 44 3.62 -22.48 -17.81
CA GLU A 44 2.42 -21.81 -18.33
C GLU A 44 1.99 -20.60 -17.48
N ALA A 45 2.44 -20.52 -16.23
CA ALA A 45 2.08 -19.47 -15.29
C ALA A 45 3.17 -18.40 -15.11
N GLU A 46 4.26 -18.44 -15.89
CA GLU A 46 5.44 -17.60 -15.66
C GLU A 46 5.13 -16.10 -15.54
N THR A 47 4.31 -15.56 -16.46
CA THR A 47 3.96 -14.13 -16.47
C THR A 47 3.10 -13.74 -15.27
N LEU A 48 2.05 -14.52 -15.01
CA LEU A 48 1.15 -14.29 -13.87
C LEU A 48 1.88 -14.46 -12.53
N LEU A 49 2.72 -15.48 -12.41
CA LEU A 49 3.55 -15.74 -11.24
C LEU A 49 4.55 -14.60 -11.01
N SER A 50 5.21 -14.12 -12.06
CA SER A 50 6.15 -12.99 -11.97
C SER A 50 5.43 -11.73 -11.49
N ALA A 51 4.25 -11.44 -12.04
CA ALA A 51 3.44 -10.31 -11.61
C ALA A 51 2.97 -10.46 -10.15
N THR A 52 2.52 -11.65 -9.74
CA THR A 52 2.16 -11.93 -8.33
C THR A 52 3.37 -11.78 -7.41
N LEU A 53 4.56 -12.24 -7.80
CA LEU A 53 5.77 -12.07 -7.01
C LEU A 53 6.12 -10.59 -6.80
N ILE A 54 6.06 -9.79 -7.87
CA ILE A 54 6.32 -8.34 -7.76
C ILE A 54 5.28 -7.70 -6.84
N HIS A 55 4.00 -8.06 -6.98
CA HIS A 55 2.91 -7.60 -6.10
C HIS A 55 3.21 -7.87 -4.61
N GLU A 56 3.57 -9.11 -4.25
CA GLU A 56 3.89 -9.44 -2.85
C GLU A 56 5.15 -8.71 -2.35
N VAL A 57 6.13 -8.48 -3.22
CA VAL A 57 7.31 -7.68 -2.89
C VAL A 57 6.93 -6.22 -2.63
N MET A 58 5.97 -5.64 -3.36
CA MET A 58 5.52 -4.26 -3.11
C MET A 58 4.85 -4.11 -1.74
N HIS A 59 4.09 -5.11 -1.27
CA HIS A 59 3.61 -5.13 0.12
C HIS A 59 4.75 -5.11 1.12
N VAL A 60 5.75 -5.99 0.93
CA VAL A 60 6.97 -6.03 1.78
C VAL A 60 7.70 -4.69 1.80
N LEU A 61 7.75 -4.00 0.65
CA LEU A 61 8.42 -2.72 0.53
C LEU A 61 7.66 -1.57 1.20
N GLY A 62 6.37 -1.72 1.51
CA GLY A 62 5.63 -0.69 2.26
C GLY A 62 4.23 -0.37 1.75
N PHE A 63 3.74 -1.05 0.71
CA PHE A 63 2.35 -0.92 0.30
C PHE A 63 1.45 -1.74 1.24
N ASP A 64 1.26 -1.27 2.46
CA ASP A 64 0.46 -1.95 3.46
C ASP A 64 -0.10 -0.92 4.46
N PRO A 65 -1.36 -1.03 4.92
CA PRO A 65 -1.96 -0.10 5.87
C PRO A 65 -1.18 0.05 7.17
N HIS A 66 -0.52 -1.01 7.64
CA HIS A 66 0.32 -0.93 8.82
C HIS A 66 1.63 -0.20 8.53
N ALA A 67 2.19 -0.36 7.32
CA ALA A 67 3.35 0.41 6.88
C ALA A 67 3.02 1.91 6.74
N PHE A 68 1.79 2.28 6.37
CA PHE A 68 1.39 3.68 6.21
C PHE A 68 1.57 4.51 7.50
N ALA A 69 1.35 3.93 8.68
CA ALA A 69 1.59 4.59 9.96
C ALA A 69 3.08 5.01 10.18
N HIS A 70 3.98 4.41 9.42
CA HIS A 70 5.43 4.62 9.48
C HIS A 70 5.96 5.52 8.38
N PHE A 71 5.10 6.03 7.51
CA PHE A 71 5.53 6.92 6.43
C PHE A 71 6.05 8.23 7.01
N ARG A 72 7.04 8.80 6.31
CA ARG A 72 7.76 10.00 6.73
C ARG A 72 7.63 11.12 5.70
N ASP A 73 7.47 12.34 6.19
CA ASP A 73 7.47 13.54 5.37
C ASP A 73 8.89 13.89 4.87
N GLU A 74 9.00 14.95 4.07
CA GLU A 74 10.27 15.45 3.53
C GLU A 74 11.25 15.91 4.64
N ARG A 75 10.74 16.22 5.83
CA ARG A 75 11.53 16.52 7.03
C ARG A 75 11.92 15.25 7.80
N LYS A 76 11.48 14.07 7.37
CA LYS A 76 11.66 12.77 8.04
C LYS A 76 10.86 12.63 9.35
N ARG A 77 9.77 13.38 9.51
CA ARG A 77 8.82 13.22 10.62
C ARG A 77 7.68 12.31 10.23
N ARG A 78 7.00 11.70 11.20
CA ARG A 78 5.81 10.86 10.92
C ARG A 78 4.77 11.68 10.15
N ARG A 79 4.27 11.15 9.03
CA ARG A 79 3.17 11.80 8.30
C ARG A 79 1.93 11.76 9.17
N ALA A 80 1.32 12.93 9.40
CA ALA A 80 0.08 13.03 10.17
C ALA A 80 -1.09 12.33 9.49
N GLN A 81 -1.08 12.32 8.16
CA GLN A 81 -2.15 11.75 7.34
C GLN A 81 -1.54 11.13 6.07
N VAL A 82 -1.78 9.84 5.90
CA VAL A 82 -1.41 9.09 4.68
C VAL A 82 -2.67 8.73 3.90
N ILE A 83 -3.70 8.32 4.64
CA ILE A 83 -5.02 8.03 4.12
C ILE A 83 -6.06 8.97 4.73
N GLU A 84 -7.11 9.23 3.98
CA GLU A 84 -8.30 9.95 4.39
C GLU A 84 -9.53 9.11 4.08
N GLN A 85 -10.39 8.90 5.07
CA GLN A 85 -11.63 8.16 4.90
C GLN A 85 -12.81 9.12 4.98
N THR A 86 -13.60 9.21 3.91
CA THR A 86 -14.74 10.12 3.81
C THR A 86 -15.94 9.44 3.19
N VAL A 87 -17.15 9.85 3.58
CA VAL A 87 -18.37 9.45 2.88
C VAL A 87 -18.44 10.25 1.59
N ASP A 88 -18.36 9.58 0.46
CA ASP A 88 -18.49 10.21 -0.84
C ASP A 88 -19.96 10.24 -1.23
N GLU A 89 -20.53 11.45 -1.30
CA GLU A 89 -21.95 11.62 -1.63
C GLU A 89 -22.29 11.21 -3.07
N LYS A 90 -21.35 11.36 -4.01
CA LYS A 90 -21.56 10.99 -5.42
C LYS A 90 -21.53 9.49 -5.62
N LEU A 91 -20.59 8.82 -4.94
CA LEU A 91 -20.48 7.36 -4.97
C LEU A 91 -21.48 6.69 -4.02
N GLY A 92 -22.01 7.40 -3.02
CA GLY A 92 -22.95 6.85 -2.04
C GLY A 92 -22.33 5.79 -1.13
N ARG A 93 -20.99 5.81 -0.97
CA ARG A 93 -20.23 4.89 -0.12
C ARG A 93 -19.09 5.60 0.61
N THR A 94 -18.60 4.98 1.67
CA THR A 94 -17.38 5.44 2.33
C THR A 94 -16.18 5.03 1.49
N VAL A 95 -15.29 5.98 1.22
CA VAL A 95 -14.10 5.79 0.39
C VAL A 95 -12.87 6.13 1.22
N THR A 96 -11.83 5.31 1.10
CA THR A 96 -10.51 5.57 1.69
C THR A 96 -9.57 5.99 0.58
N ARG A 97 -8.95 7.16 0.71
CA ARG A 97 -8.05 7.75 -0.29
C ARG A 97 -6.65 7.90 0.26
N VAL A 98 -5.64 7.55 -0.52
CA VAL A 98 -4.26 7.96 -0.27
C VAL A 98 -4.12 9.43 -0.68
N VAL A 99 -3.73 10.26 0.29
CA VAL A 99 -3.61 11.73 0.15
C VAL A 99 -2.15 12.19 0.11
N LEU A 100 -1.24 11.29 -0.26
CA LEU A 100 0.19 11.56 -0.32
C LEU A 100 0.55 12.47 -1.51
N PRO A 101 1.49 13.43 -1.35
CA PRO A 101 1.70 14.50 -2.33
C PRO A 101 2.05 14.03 -3.75
N ARG A 102 2.95 13.06 -3.90
CA ARG A 102 3.36 12.53 -5.21
C ARG A 102 2.32 11.57 -5.78
N VAL A 103 1.64 10.79 -4.93
CA VAL A 103 0.51 9.96 -5.36
C VAL A 103 -0.57 10.82 -5.99
N VAL A 104 -0.98 11.90 -5.32
CA VAL A 104 -1.98 12.84 -5.83
C VAL A 104 -1.49 13.49 -7.13
N MET A 105 -0.28 14.05 -7.13
CA MET A 105 0.31 14.68 -8.31
C MET A 105 0.32 13.73 -9.52
N HIS A 106 0.89 12.53 -9.39
CA HIS A 106 0.98 11.56 -10.50
C HIS A 106 -0.39 11.08 -10.96
N SER A 107 -1.35 10.93 -10.05
CA SER A 107 -2.72 10.58 -10.39
C SER A 107 -3.39 11.69 -11.20
N ARG A 108 -3.25 12.95 -10.81
CA ARG A 108 -3.79 14.09 -11.58
C ARG A 108 -3.24 14.14 -12.99
N TYR A 109 -1.92 13.93 -13.17
CA TYR A 109 -1.33 13.85 -14.51
C TYR A 109 -1.80 12.64 -15.31
N HIS A 110 -2.02 11.49 -14.66
CA HIS A 110 -2.53 10.29 -15.33
C HIS A 110 -3.95 10.49 -15.85
N TYR A 111 -4.87 10.92 -14.99
CA TYR A 111 -6.27 11.13 -15.37
C TYR A 111 -6.50 12.43 -16.14
N GLY A 112 -5.57 13.39 -16.11
CA GLY A 112 -5.82 14.75 -16.59
C GLY A 112 -6.79 15.53 -15.69
N ALA A 113 -6.73 15.28 -14.37
CA ALA A 113 -7.68 15.78 -13.36
C ALA A 113 -7.05 16.89 -12.49
N PHE A 114 -6.65 18.01 -13.09
CA PHE A 114 -5.96 19.12 -12.41
C PHE A 114 -6.89 20.01 -11.57
N SER A 115 -7.78 19.42 -10.77
CA SER A 115 -8.80 20.14 -10.00
C SER A 115 -8.63 19.90 -8.50
N GLU A 116 -8.98 20.90 -7.68
CA GLU A 116 -9.08 20.77 -6.22
C GLU A 116 -10.04 19.66 -5.78
N ASN A 117 -11.04 19.32 -6.60
CA ASN A 117 -11.99 18.24 -6.33
C ASN A 117 -11.36 16.84 -6.35
N PHE A 118 -10.16 16.69 -6.93
CA PHE A 118 -9.38 15.46 -6.83
C PHE A 118 -8.50 15.55 -5.58
N THR A 119 -8.90 14.89 -4.49
CA THR A 119 -8.24 14.98 -3.18
C THR A 119 -7.29 13.83 -2.88
N GLY A 120 -7.44 12.68 -3.57
CA GLY A 120 -6.64 11.49 -3.29
C GLY A 120 -6.98 10.34 -4.24
N LEU A 121 -6.13 9.31 -4.24
CA LEU A 121 -6.33 8.10 -5.02
C LEU A 121 -6.94 7.01 -4.13
N GLU A 122 -8.02 6.38 -4.60
CA GLU A 122 -8.79 5.44 -3.78
C GLU A 122 -8.05 4.11 -3.55
N LEU A 123 -8.17 3.60 -2.33
CA LEU A 123 -7.84 2.24 -1.96
C LEU A 123 -9.08 1.36 -2.08
N GLU A 124 -8.86 0.09 -2.38
CA GLU A 124 -9.89 -0.94 -2.45
C GLU A 124 -10.67 -1.02 -1.12
N ASP A 125 -12.00 -1.06 -1.21
CA ASP A 125 -12.90 -1.25 -0.08
C ASP A 125 -13.63 -2.61 -0.11
N GLY A 126 -13.47 -3.37 -1.20
CA GLY A 126 -13.96 -4.74 -1.37
C GLY A 126 -12.96 -5.83 -0.98
N GLY A 127 -13.30 -7.09 -1.30
CA GLY A 127 -12.38 -8.24 -1.20
C GLY A 127 -11.99 -8.72 0.21
N GLY A 128 -12.47 -8.07 1.28
CA GLY A 128 -12.19 -8.42 2.68
C GLY A 128 -10.84 -7.93 3.19
N ARG A 129 -10.45 -8.31 4.42
CA ARG A 129 -9.26 -7.76 5.12
C ARG A 129 -7.92 -7.94 4.37
N GLY A 130 -7.78 -9.01 3.59
CA GLY A 130 -6.56 -9.23 2.79
C GLY A 130 -6.49 -8.38 1.52
N THR A 131 -7.55 -7.65 1.19
CA THR A 131 -7.64 -6.85 -0.04
C THR A 131 -7.87 -5.38 0.30
N SER A 132 -8.91 -5.10 1.08
CA SER A 132 -9.31 -3.74 1.41
C SER A 132 -8.23 -2.97 2.16
N GLY A 133 -7.97 -1.73 1.75
CA GLY A 133 -6.97 -0.83 2.32
C GLY A 133 -5.53 -1.14 1.92
N SER A 134 -5.21 -2.38 1.55
CA SER A 134 -3.86 -2.78 1.12
C SER A 134 -3.64 -2.73 -0.39
N HIS A 135 -4.65 -2.36 -1.16
CA HIS A 135 -4.61 -2.35 -2.62
C HIS A 135 -5.22 -1.07 -3.18
N TRP A 136 -4.83 -0.71 -4.39
CA TRP A 136 -5.52 0.30 -5.17
C TRP A 136 -6.91 -0.18 -5.59
N GLU A 137 -7.86 0.76 -5.62
CA GLU A 137 -9.21 0.56 -6.14
C GLU A 137 -9.17 0.07 -7.60
N LYS A 138 -9.62 -1.17 -7.84
CA LYS A 138 -9.54 -1.78 -9.16
C LYS A 138 -10.42 -1.03 -10.17
N ARG A 139 -11.54 -0.43 -9.76
CA ARG A 139 -12.35 0.43 -10.65
C ARG A 139 -11.49 1.50 -11.32
N LEU A 140 -10.57 2.13 -10.59
CA LEU A 140 -9.79 3.26 -11.06
C LEU A 140 -8.46 2.88 -11.72
N LEU A 141 -7.88 1.74 -11.36
CA LEU A 141 -6.52 1.36 -11.81
C LEU A 141 -6.44 0.03 -12.57
N MET A 142 -7.50 -0.78 -12.57
CA MET A 142 -7.69 -2.00 -13.36
C MET A 142 -6.54 -3.01 -13.41
N ASN A 143 -5.61 -2.85 -14.36
CA ASN A 143 -4.46 -3.76 -14.56
C ASN A 143 -3.19 -3.24 -13.86
N GLU A 144 -3.30 -2.24 -12.99
CA GLU A 144 -2.21 -1.90 -12.08
C GLU A 144 -1.91 -3.06 -11.13
N ILE A 145 -0.62 -3.31 -10.90
CA ILE A 145 -0.14 -4.50 -10.20
C ILE A 145 -0.61 -4.60 -8.75
N MET A 146 -0.83 -3.47 -8.06
CA MET A 146 -1.30 -3.37 -6.67
C MET A 146 -2.81 -3.23 -6.56
N THR A 147 -3.59 -3.55 -7.59
CA THR A 147 -5.03 -3.80 -7.41
C THR A 147 -5.26 -5.16 -6.74
N GLY A 148 -6.44 -5.39 -6.17
CA GLY A 148 -6.79 -6.64 -5.48
C GLY A 148 -6.85 -7.91 -6.34
N SER A 149 -6.35 -7.85 -7.57
CA SER A 149 -6.26 -8.98 -8.52
C SER A 149 -5.14 -8.73 -9.52
N VAL A 150 -4.34 -9.76 -9.78
CA VAL A 150 -3.23 -9.68 -10.76
C VAL A 150 -3.72 -10.10 -12.15
N ASP A 151 -3.26 -9.39 -13.18
CA ASP A 151 -3.52 -9.68 -14.59
C ASP A 151 -2.22 -10.14 -15.28
N THR A 152 -2.35 -10.91 -16.36
CA THR A 152 -1.26 -11.26 -17.26
C THR A 152 -0.54 -10.06 -17.86
N ARG A 153 -1.22 -8.90 -17.95
CA ARG A 153 -0.65 -7.62 -18.40
C ARG A 153 -0.59 -6.59 -17.27
N SER A 154 -0.30 -7.04 -16.05
CA SER A 154 -0.15 -6.13 -14.92
C SER A 154 1.00 -5.14 -15.13
N VAL A 155 0.81 -3.89 -14.68
CA VAL A 155 1.79 -2.80 -14.84
C VAL A 155 2.19 -2.21 -13.50
N VAL A 156 3.47 -1.87 -13.33
CA VAL A 156 3.93 -1.08 -12.19
C VAL A 156 3.81 0.40 -12.54
N SER A 157 2.73 1.04 -12.07
CA SER A 157 2.45 2.43 -12.44
C SER A 157 3.30 3.45 -11.68
N LYS A 158 3.29 4.70 -12.17
CA LYS A 158 3.86 5.84 -11.43
C LYS A 158 3.18 6.04 -10.07
N MET A 159 1.92 5.65 -9.90
CA MET A 159 1.18 5.82 -8.64
C MET A 159 1.73 4.91 -7.54
N THR A 160 2.04 3.65 -7.86
CA THR A 160 2.68 2.72 -6.91
C THR A 160 4.09 3.15 -6.55
N LEU A 161 4.89 3.56 -7.55
CA LEU A 161 6.22 4.10 -7.27
C LEU A 161 6.18 5.39 -6.44
N ALA A 162 5.19 6.25 -6.70
CA ALA A 162 4.98 7.48 -5.95
C ALA A 162 4.60 7.22 -4.49
N LEU A 163 3.77 6.21 -4.22
CA LEU A 163 3.44 5.80 -2.86
C LEU A 163 4.70 5.34 -2.11
N LEU A 164 5.54 4.53 -2.77
CA LEU A 164 6.81 4.09 -2.18
C LEU A 164 7.77 5.28 -1.97
N GLU A 165 7.86 6.24 -2.88
CA GLU A 165 8.67 7.45 -2.64
C GLU A 165 8.12 8.30 -1.48
N ASP A 166 6.80 8.51 -1.44
CA ASP A 166 6.14 9.28 -0.39
C ASP A 166 6.18 8.61 0.99
N SER A 167 6.52 7.30 1.07
CA SER A 167 6.88 6.65 2.33
C SER A 167 8.06 7.32 3.03
N GLY A 168 8.89 8.04 2.27
CA GLY A 168 10.12 8.66 2.75
C GLY A 168 11.30 7.69 2.85
N TRP A 169 11.12 6.43 2.44
CA TRP A 169 12.14 5.37 2.49
C TRP A 169 12.91 5.21 1.18
N TYR A 170 12.26 5.48 0.05
CA TYR A 170 12.82 5.24 -1.27
C TYR A 170 12.88 6.51 -2.12
N HIS A 171 13.67 6.45 -3.18
CA HIS A 171 13.65 7.42 -4.27
C HIS A 171 13.21 6.69 -5.53
N ALA A 172 12.06 7.05 -6.10
CA ALA A 172 11.53 6.38 -7.28
C ALA A 172 12.22 6.86 -8.56
N ASN A 173 12.53 5.93 -9.45
CA ASN A 173 12.89 6.24 -10.82
C ASN A 173 11.67 6.08 -11.74
N TYR A 174 10.91 7.16 -11.93
CA TYR A 174 9.68 7.14 -12.75
C TYR A 174 9.89 6.85 -14.24
N SER A 175 11.13 6.85 -14.74
CA SER A 175 11.43 6.40 -16.11
C SER A 175 11.27 4.89 -16.29
N MET A 176 11.30 4.13 -15.19
CA MET A 176 11.08 2.68 -15.17
C MET A 176 9.62 2.30 -14.95
N ALA A 177 8.74 3.28 -14.71
CA ALA A 177 7.32 3.02 -14.55
C ALA A 177 6.73 2.53 -15.87
N ASP A 178 5.92 1.48 -15.79
CA ASP A 178 5.12 1.04 -16.91
C ASP A 178 4.03 2.06 -17.23
N ARG A 179 3.60 2.06 -18.50
CA ARG A 179 2.51 2.90 -18.96
C ARG A 179 1.17 2.25 -18.60
N LEU A 180 0.43 2.86 -17.67
CA LEU A 180 -0.98 2.55 -17.44
C LEU A 180 -1.84 3.33 -18.45
N ASP A 181 -2.68 2.63 -19.21
CA ASP A 181 -3.59 3.26 -20.18
C ASP A 181 -5.01 3.45 -19.62
N TRP A 182 -5.43 2.62 -18.67
CA TRP A 182 -6.76 2.69 -18.08
C TRP A 182 -7.01 4.03 -17.37
N GLY A 183 -8.11 4.71 -17.73
CA GLY A 183 -8.50 6.00 -17.14
C GLY A 183 -7.65 7.19 -17.60
N ARG A 184 -6.65 6.97 -18.46
CA ARG A 184 -5.72 8.03 -18.86
C ARG A 184 -6.45 9.17 -19.60
N ASN A 185 -6.19 10.41 -19.17
CA ASN A 185 -6.79 11.63 -19.71
C ASN A 185 -8.34 11.64 -19.75
N GLN A 186 -9.03 10.87 -18.89
CA GLN A 186 -10.50 10.86 -18.83
C GLN A 186 -11.11 12.00 -18.00
N GLY A 187 -10.27 12.78 -17.31
CA GLY A 187 -10.65 13.92 -16.49
C GLY A 187 -11.20 13.55 -15.12
N THR A 188 -11.54 14.58 -14.33
CA THR A 188 -11.96 14.44 -12.93
C THR A 188 -13.25 13.62 -12.74
N GLU A 189 -14.16 13.64 -13.71
CA GLU A 189 -15.40 12.84 -13.67
C GLU A 189 -15.14 11.34 -13.64
N PHE A 190 -14.07 10.86 -14.28
CA PHE A 190 -13.74 9.43 -14.27
C PHE A 190 -13.46 8.92 -12.86
N VAL A 191 -12.78 9.73 -12.05
CA VAL A 191 -12.39 9.36 -10.71
C VAL A 191 -13.54 9.56 -9.73
N THR A 192 -14.23 10.70 -9.83
CA THR A 192 -15.19 11.18 -8.81
C THR A 192 -16.64 10.78 -9.05
N SER A 193 -16.98 10.24 -10.23
CA SER A 193 -18.36 9.84 -10.55
C SER A 193 -18.52 8.32 -10.59
N PRO A 194 -19.73 7.81 -10.30
CA PRO A 194 -20.09 6.43 -10.56
C PRO A 194 -19.82 6.01 -12.01
N CYS A 195 -19.37 4.77 -12.21
CA CYS A 195 -18.90 4.31 -13.51
C CYS A 195 -19.98 4.18 -14.60
N ASN A 196 -21.26 4.14 -14.22
CA ASN A 196 -22.36 4.21 -15.18
C ASN A 196 -22.48 5.58 -15.87
N LEU A 197 -21.79 6.61 -15.36
CA LEU A 197 -21.69 7.94 -15.97
C LEU A 197 -20.44 8.09 -16.85
N TRP A 198 -19.56 7.10 -16.88
CA TRP A 198 -18.37 7.14 -17.72
C TRP A 198 -18.72 7.09 -19.21
N LYS A 199 -17.82 7.62 -20.02
CA LYS A 199 -18.00 7.78 -21.47
C LYS A 199 -17.13 6.77 -22.24
N GLY A 200 -17.54 6.50 -23.47
CA GLY A 200 -16.77 5.67 -24.39
C GLY A 200 -16.64 4.21 -23.92
N ALA A 201 -15.46 3.62 -24.15
CA ALA A 201 -15.21 2.20 -23.93
C ALA A 201 -15.01 1.80 -22.45
N TYR A 202 -15.07 2.77 -21.52
CA TYR A 202 -15.01 2.53 -20.07
C TYR A 202 -16.35 2.11 -19.49
N HIS A 203 -17.44 2.23 -20.23
CA HIS A 203 -18.76 1.84 -19.79
C HIS A 203 -19.52 1.12 -20.90
N CYS A 204 -20.25 0.06 -20.55
CA CYS A 204 -21.16 -0.65 -21.45
C CYS A 204 -22.45 -1.04 -20.73
N ASN A 205 -23.54 -1.24 -21.47
CA ASN A 205 -24.87 -1.50 -20.93
C ASN A 205 -25.60 -2.60 -21.72
N THR A 206 -26.87 -2.88 -21.38
CA THR A 206 -27.64 -3.96 -21.99
C THR A 206 -28.00 -3.75 -23.47
N THR A 207 -27.89 -2.53 -24.00
CA THR A 207 -28.12 -2.26 -25.43
C THR A 207 -26.84 -2.38 -26.25
N GLN A 208 -25.68 -2.42 -25.61
CA GLN A 208 -24.36 -2.48 -26.23
C GLN A 208 -23.63 -3.76 -25.84
N SER A 209 -24.09 -4.89 -26.38
CA SER A 209 -23.52 -6.21 -26.04
C SER A 209 -22.11 -6.43 -26.57
N SER A 210 -21.69 -5.68 -27.60
CA SER A 210 -20.35 -5.72 -28.20
C SER A 210 -19.79 -4.32 -28.39
N GLY A 211 -18.49 -4.15 -28.20
CA GLY A 211 -17.81 -2.86 -28.30
C GLY A 211 -16.32 -3.01 -28.56
N CYS A 212 -15.62 -1.90 -28.40
CA CYS A 212 -14.16 -1.88 -28.37
C CYS A 212 -13.67 -1.81 -26.93
N THR A 213 -12.59 -2.51 -26.64
CA THR A 213 -11.83 -2.34 -25.39
C THR A 213 -11.34 -0.90 -25.23
N TYR A 214 -11.08 -0.48 -23.99
CA TYR A 214 -10.72 0.90 -23.65
C TYR A 214 -9.48 1.43 -24.40
N ASN A 215 -8.51 0.56 -24.68
CA ASN A 215 -7.30 0.87 -25.45
C ASN A 215 -7.46 0.62 -26.95
N ARG A 216 -8.66 0.19 -27.38
CA ARG A 216 -9.03 -0.17 -28.75
C ARG A 216 -8.15 -1.25 -29.37
N GLU A 217 -7.45 -2.05 -28.58
CA GLU A 217 -6.59 -3.12 -29.11
C GLU A 217 -7.38 -4.35 -29.52
N ALA A 218 -8.60 -4.50 -29.02
CA ALA A 218 -9.45 -5.63 -29.33
C ALA A 218 -10.92 -5.25 -29.40
N GLU A 219 -11.65 -5.99 -30.22
CA GLU A 219 -13.09 -6.11 -30.07
C GLU A 219 -13.43 -6.89 -28.81
N GLY A 220 -14.54 -6.51 -28.18
CA GLY A 220 -14.94 -7.06 -26.90
C GLY A 220 -16.44 -7.15 -26.72
N TYR A 221 -16.82 -7.72 -25.59
CA TYR A 221 -18.20 -7.86 -25.13
C TYR A 221 -18.39 -7.18 -23.79
N CYS A 222 -19.65 -6.92 -23.46
CA CYS A 222 -20.04 -6.37 -22.18
C CYS A 222 -20.44 -7.50 -21.20
N PRO A 223 -19.59 -7.87 -20.22
CA PRO A 223 -19.91 -8.93 -19.26
C PRO A 223 -20.88 -8.41 -18.18
N ILE A 224 -22.18 -8.59 -18.42
CA ILE A 224 -23.24 -8.28 -17.45
C ILE A 224 -23.72 -9.59 -16.83
N VAL A 225 -23.72 -9.66 -15.49
CA VAL A 225 -24.15 -10.82 -14.72
C VAL A 225 -25.35 -10.48 -13.84
N SER A 226 -26.17 -11.50 -13.59
CA SER A 226 -27.26 -11.47 -12.61
C SER A 226 -26.84 -12.21 -11.36
N TYR A 227 -26.83 -11.52 -10.23
CA TYR A 227 -26.49 -12.06 -8.93
C TYR A 227 -27.72 -12.70 -8.27
N SER A 228 -27.48 -13.63 -7.33
CA SER A 228 -28.54 -14.32 -6.58
C SER A 228 -29.27 -13.42 -5.59
N GLY A 229 -28.66 -12.30 -5.20
CA GLY A 229 -29.24 -11.27 -4.34
C GLY A 229 -29.00 -9.88 -4.92
N ASP A 230 -29.63 -8.88 -4.32
CA ASP A 230 -29.46 -7.49 -4.73
C ASP A 230 -28.04 -6.99 -4.45
N LEU A 231 -27.53 -6.17 -5.37
CA LEU A 231 -26.29 -5.45 -5.16
C LEU A 231 -26.47 -4.34 -4.11
N PRO A 232 -25.38 -3.84 -3.50
CA PRO A 232 -25.42 -2.64 -2.66
C PRO A 232 -26.03 -1.45 -3.41
N GLN A 233 -26.76 -0.57 -2.72
CA GLN A 233 -27.48 0.54 -3.37
C GLN A 233 -26.58 1.40 -4.26
N TRP A 234 -25.35 1.66 -3.82
CA TRP A 234 -24.34 2.44 -4.55
C TRP A 234 -23.78 1.74 -5.80
N ALA A 235 -23.94 0.42 -5.92
CA ALA A 235 -23.48 -0.40 -7.05
C ALA A 235 -24.63 -0.80 -8.02
N ARG A 236 -25.84 -0.30 -7.82
CA ARG A 236 -27.01 -0.61 -8.66
C ARG A 236 -27.05 0.30 -9.89
N TYR A 237 -26.32 -0.10 -10.94
CA TYR A 237 -26.25 0.67 -12.20
C TYR A 237 -27.37 0.36 -13.19
N PHE A 238 -28.12 -0.72 -12.96
CA PHE A 238 -29.17 -1.22 -13.85
C PHE A 238 -30.55 -1.11 -13.20
N PRO A 239 -31.64 -1.10 -14.00
CA PRO A 239 -33.00 -1.13 -13.47
C PRO A 239 -33.28 -2.35 -12.58
N GLN A 240 -32.63 -3.48 -12.86
CA GLN A 240 -32.67 -4.65 -12.01
C GLN A 240 -31.59 -4.55 -10.92
N ALA A 241 -32.01 -4.59 -9.66
CA ALA A 241 -31.13 -4.39 -8.50
C ALA A 241 -30.05 -5.48 -8.33
N ASN A 242 -30.21 -6.64 -8.97
CA ASN A 242 -29.27 -7.75 -8.93
C ASN A 242 -28.39 -7.86 -10.19
N LYS A 243 -28.37 -6.85 -11.07
CA LYS A 243 -27.52 -6.84 -12.26
C LYS A 243 -26.34 -5.88 -12.12
N GLY A 244 -25.18 -6.33 -12.56
CA GLY A 244 -23.95 -5.53 -12.57
C GLY A 244 -22.86 -6.18 -13.42
N GLY A 245 -21.67 -5.58 -13.38
CA GLY A 245 -20.44 -6.13 -13.96
C GLY A 245 -19.89 -7.28 -13.13
N GLN A 246 -19.03 -8.09 -13.74
CA GLN A 246 -18.57 -9.36 -13.18
C GLN A 246 -17.70 -9.25 -11.94
N SER A 247 -16.93 -8.16 -11.81
CA SER A 247 -15.95 -7.99 -10.74
C SER A 247 -16.47 -7.09 -9.64
N SER A 248 -16.54 -7.63 -8.42
CA SER A 248 -16.87 -6.86 -7.21
C SER A 248 -15.77 -5.88 -6.81
N LEU A 249 -14.51 -6.16 -7.17
CA LEU A 249 -13.36 -5.26 -6.90
C LEU A 249 -13.38 -4.05 -7.85
N ALA A 250 -13.99 -4.19 -9.02
CA ALA A 250 -14.20 -3.06 -9.92
C ALA A 250 -15.58 -2.43 -9.69
N ASP A 251 -16.07 -2.42 -8.45
CA ASP A 251 -17.38 -1.86 -8.05
C ASP A 251 -18.59 -2.38 -8.83
N TYR A 252 -18.52 -3.58 -9.42
CA TYR A 252 -19.54 -4.09 -10.35
C TYR A 252 -19.75 -3.19 -11.59
N CYS A 253 -18.74 -2.39 -11.95
CA CYS A 253 -18.74 -1.60 -13.16
C CYS A 253 -18.71 -2.50 -14.40
N THR A 254 -19.46 -2.10 -15.42
CA THR A 254 -19.53 -2.79 -16.71
C THR A 254 -18.71 -2.06 -17.75
N TYR A 255 -17.69 -2.73 -18.27
CA TYR A 255 -16.78 -2.22 -19.30
C TYR A 255 -16.52 -3.32 -20.34
N PHE A 256 -16.02 -2.95 -21.52
CA PHE A 256 -15.76 -3.94 -22.57
C PHE A 256 -14.52 -4.77 -22.26
N VAL A 257 -14.70 -6.10 -22.25
CA VAL A 257 -13.63 -7.09 -22.11
C VAL A 257 -13.34 -7.69 -23.48
N ALA A 258 -12.06 -7.86 -23.82
CA ALA A 258 -11.65 -8.41 -25.10
C ALA A 258 -12.22 -9.82 -25.32
N TYR A 259 -12.66 -10.12 -26.53
CA TYR A 259 -12.83 -11.52 -26.94
C TYR A 259 -11.48 -12.21 -27.02
N SER A 260 -11.45 -13.53 -26.77
CA SER A 260 -10.22 -14.33 -26.88
C SER A 260 -9.59 -14.26 -28.27
N ASP A 261 -10.41 -14.09 -29.31
CA ASP A 261 -10.02 -13.97 -30.72
C ASP A 261 -10.23 -12.53 -31.28
N GLY A 262 -10.48 -11.56 -30.40
CA GLY A 262 -10.89 -10.20 -30.77
C GLY A 262 -9.74 -9.24 -31.09
N SER A 263 -8.49 -9.66 -30.95
CA SER A 263 -7.32 -8.80 -31.09
C SER A 263 -7.25 -8.12 -32.47
N CYS A 264 -7.19 -6.78 -32.49
CA CYS A 264 -6.93 -6.02 -33.71
C CYS A 264 -5.44 -5.93 -34.03
N THR A 265 -4.57 -6.10 -33.03
CA THR A 265 -3.13 -5.81 -33.13
C THR A 265 -2.27 -7.02 -33.42
N ASP A 266 -2.65 -8.19 -32.90
CA ASP A 266 -1.97 -9.46 -33.08
C ASP A 266 -2.73 -10.36 -34.05
N THR A 267 -2.11 -10.68 -35.18
CA THR A 267 -2.72 -11.54 -36.21
C THR A 267 -2.70 -13.02 -35.86
N ASN A 268 -1.88 -13.46 -34.91
CA ASN A 268 -1.75 -14.89 -34.58
C ASN A 268 -2.90 -15.38 -33.70
N SER A 269 -3.37 -14.51 -32.80
CA SER A 269 -4.43 -14.83 -31.83
C SER A 269 -5.81 -14.30 -32.26
N ALA A 270 -5.92 -13.70 -33.44
CA ALA A 270 -7.14 -13.03 -33.89
C ALA A 270 -7.95 -13.83 -34.91
N ARG A 271 -9.27 -13.62 -34.91
CA ARG A 271 -10.15 -14.07 -35.99
C ARG A 271 -9.79 -13.42 -37.32
N ALA A 272 -10.09 -14.11 -38.42
CA ALA A 272 -9.84 -13.59 -39.76
C ALA A 272 -10.60 -12.27 -40.01
N PRO A 273 -9.99 -11.26 -40.65
CA PRO A 273 -10.65 -9.99 -40.92
C PRO A 273 -11.81 -10.15 -41.92
N ASP A 274 -12.94 -9.49 -41.64
CA ASP A 274 -14.09 -9.48 -42.55
C ASP A 274 -13.90 -8.47 -43.70
N ARG A 275 -13.63 -8.99 -44.90
CA ARG A 275 -13.47 -8.19 -46.13
C ARG A 275 -14.74 -7.45 -46.57
N MET A 276 -15.93 -7.94 -46.16
CA MET A 276 -17.20 -7.27 -46.46
C MET A 276 -17.39 -6.03 -45.58
N LEU A 277 -16.76 -5.99 -44.41
CA LEU A 277 -16.78 -4.83 -43.51
C LEU A 277 -15.54 -3.94 -43.68
N GLY A 278 -14.59 -4.37 -44.51
CA GLY A 278 -13.35 -3.62 -44.78
C GLY A 278 -12.34 -3.70 -43.64
N GLU A 279 -12.41 -4.76 -42.82
CA GLU A 279 -11.49 -4.95 -41.69
C GLU A 279 -10.07 -5.28 -42.13
N VAL A 280 -9.11 -4.82 -41.33
CA VAL A 280 -7.70 -5.19 -41.42
C VAL A 280 -7.14 -5.33 -40.00
N ARG A 281 -6.35 -6.37 -39.76
CA ARG A 281 -5.66 -6.62 -38.49
C ARG A 281 -4.15 -6.52 -38.66
N GLY A 282 -3.47 -6.10 -37.60
CA GLY A 282 -2.02 -5.91 -37.55
C GLY A 282 -1.64 -4.85 -36.53
N SER A 283 -0.33 -4.65 -36.30
CA SER A 283 0.18 -3.77 -35.23
C SER A 283 -0.41 -2.35 -35.22
N ASN A 284 -0.72 -1.82 -36.41
CA ASN A 284 -1.29 -0.48 -36.63
C ASN A 284 -2.82 -0.48 -36.75
N SER A 285 -3.50 -1.58 -36.44
CA SER A 285 -4.96 -1.67 -36.44
C SER A 285 -5.54 -1.47 -35.05
N ARG A 286 -6.71 -0.83 -34.98
CA ARG A 286 -7.45 -0.58 -33.73
C ARG A 286 -8.95 -0.77 -33.94
N CYS A 287 -9.64 -1.11 -32.86
CA CYS A 287 -11.07 -1.32 -32.85
C CYS A 287 -11.82 0.01 -32.92
N MET A 288 -12.79 0.07 -33.83
CA MET A 288 -13.69 1.21 -33.99
C MET A 288 -15.13 0.72 -34.19
N ALA A 289 -16.09 1.51 -33.72
CA ALA A 289 -17.50 1.26 -34.01
C ALA A 289 -17.76 1.51 -35.51
N SER A 290 -18.49 0.60 -36.14
CA SER A 290 -18.67 0.59 -37.59
C SER A 290 -20.01 -0.02 -38.02
N SER A 291 -20.70 0.69 -38.90
CA SER A 291 -21.82 0.15 -39.67
C SER A 291 -21.44 -0.14 -41.13
N LEU A 292 -20.15 -0.08 -41.47
CA LEU A 292 -19.67 -0.27 -42.83
C LEU A 292 -20.02 -1.65 -43.39
N VAL A 293 -20.58 -1.67 -44.59
CA VAL A 293 -20.84 -2.87 -45.39
C VAL A 293 -20.53 -2.55 -46.84
N ARG A 294 -19.73 -3.39 -47.51
CA ARG A 294 -19.35 -3.19 -48.92
C ARG A 294 -20.60 -3.08 -49.80
N THR A 295 -20.61 -2.08 -50.70
CA THR A 295 -21.75 -1.84 -51.59
C THR A 295 -22.09 -3.12 -52.37
N GLY A 296 -23.38 -3.48 -52.42
CA GLY A 296 -23.87 -4.72 -53.02
C GLY A 296 -24.08 -5.88 -52.02
N PHE A 297 -23.64 -5.73 -50.77
CA PHE A 297 -23.91 -6.67 -49.69
C PHE A 297 -24.90 -6.09 -48.68
N VAL A 298 -25.72 -6.95 -48.08
CA VAL A 298 -26.66 -6.58 -47.01
C VAL A 298 -26.25 -7.33 -45.75
N ARG A 299 -26.10 -6.61 -44.64
CA ARG A 299 -25.82 -7.22 -43.34
C ARG A 299 -27.11 -7.88 -42.84
N GLY A 300 -27.05 -9.17 -42.52
CA GLY A 300 -28.20 -9.91 -41.97
C GLY A 300 -28.64 -9.45 -40.57
N SER A 301 -27.79 -8.68 -39.87
CA SER A 301 -28.09 -8.06 -38.57
C SER A 301 -27.98 -6.54 -38.67
N THR A 302 -28.96 -5.83 -38.12
CA THR A 302 -29.13 -4.37 -38.16
C THR A 302 -28.38 -3.60 -37.07
N THR A 303 -27.69 -4.27 -36.15
CA THR A 303 -26.93 -3.59 -35.10
C THR A 303 -25.62 -3.03 -35.64
N GLN A 304 -25.34 -1.75 -35.31
CA GLN A 304 -24.02 -1.15 -35.50
C GLN A 304 -22.99 -2.05 -34.81
N GLY A 305 -22.00 -2.51 -35.58
CA GLY A 305 -20.99 -3.43 -35.08
C GLY A 305 -19.72 -2.70 -34.69
N ASN A 306 -18.67 -3.48 -34.50
CA ASN A 306 -17.31 -2.97 -34.36
C ASN A 306 -16.43 -3.72 -35.36
N GLY A 307 -15.26 -3.18 -35.64
CA GLY A 307 -14.28 -3.86 -36.47
C GLY A 307 -12.89 -3.26 -36.29
N CYS A 308 -11.90 -3.95 -36.83
CA CYS A 308 -10.50 -3.54 -36.76
C CYS A 308 -10.09 -2.81 -38.04
N TYR A 309 -9.57 -1.59 -37.87
CA TYR A 309 -9.17 -0.73 -38.98
C TYR A 309 -7.77 -0.20 -38.74
N GLN A 310 -6.98 -0.09 -39.81
CA GLN A 310 -5.65 0.50 -39.74
C GLN A 310 -5.77 1.99 -39.47
N HIS A 311 -4.88 2.51 -38.62
CA HIS A 311 -4.77 3.93 -38.35
C HIS A 311 -3.32 4.40 -38.51
N ARG A 312 -3.16 5.69 -38.72
CA ARG A 312 -1.87 6.39 -38.68
C ARG A 312 -2.04 7.81 -38.20
N CYS A 313 -0.98 8.36 -37.64
CA CYS A 313 -0.96 9.69 -37.06
C CYS A 313 0.05 10.52 -37.84
N ILE A 314 -0.43 11.46 -38.66
CA ILE A 314 0.40 12.27 -39.55
C ILE A 314 0.04 13.73 -39.35
N ASN A 315 1.02 14.60 -39.13
CA ASN A 315 0.82 16.05 -39.00
C ASN A 315 -0.31 16.44 -38.01
N ASN A 316 -0.35 15.82 -36.83
CA ASN A 316 -1.41 16.01 -35.83
C ASN A 316 -2.83 15.65 -36.28
N THR A 317 -2.96 14.83 -37.32
CA THR A 317 -4.24 14.29 -37.77
C THR A 317 -4.27 12.78 -37.59
N LEU A 318 -5.43 12.26 -37.18
CA LEU A 318 -5.71 10.84 -37.17
C LEU A 318 -6.29 10.46 -38.54
N GLU A 319 -5.65 9.53 -39.23
CA GLU A 319 -6.16 8.95 -40.45
C GLU A 319 -6.47 7.47 -40.27
N VAL A 320 -7.55 7.01 -40.88
CA VAL A 320 -8.01 5.62 -40.82
C VAL A 320 -8.20 5.07 -42.22
N ALA A 321 -7.81 3.81 -42.42
CA ALA A 321 -7.93 3.14 -43.71
C ALA A 321 -9.04 2.10 -43.73
N VAL A 322 -9.81 2.10 -44.82
CA VAL A 322 -10.75 1.04 -45.18
C VAL A 322 -10.46 0.66 -46.63
N ASP A 323 -10.17 -0.63 -46.88
CA ASP A 323 -9.86 -1.17 -48.21
C ASP A 323 -8.73 -0.41 -48.94
N GLY A 324 -7.71 0.02 -48.18
CA GLY A 324 -6.56 0.79 -48.68
C GLY A 324 -6.82 2.29 -48.91
N ILE A 325 -8.05 2.76 -48.75
CA ILE A 325 -8.40 4.19 -48.85
C ILE A 325 -8.23 4.84 -47.48
N TRP A 326 -7.39 5.85 -47.39
CA TRP A 326 -7.17 6.63 -46.17
C TRP A 326 -8.12 7.84 -46.11
N LYS A 327 -8.71 8.08 -44.94
CA LYS A 327 -9.49 9.27 -44.65
C LYS A 327 -9.09 9.89 -43.32
N VAL A 328 -9.10 11.21 -43.26
CA VAL A 328 -8.86 11.99 -42.04
C VAL A 328 -10.10 11.93 -41.14
N CYS A 329 -9.89 11.60 -39.87
CA CYS A 329 -10.91 11.64 -38.84
C CYS A 329 -11.11 13.08 -38.32
N PRO A 330 -12.36 13.47 -37.97
CA PRO A 330 -12.60 14.70 -37.22
C PRO A 330 -11.82 14.70 -35.90
N GLU A 331 -11.30 15.86 -35.48
CA GLU A 331 -10.49 15.98 -34.25
C GLU A 331 -11.29 15.58 -32.99
N ALA A 332 -12.57 15.98 -32.92
CA ALA A 332 -13.51 15.62 -31.87
C ALA A 332 -14.08 14.19 -32.01
N GLY A 333 -13.58 13.39 -32.96
CA GLY A 333 -14.17 12.11 -33.33
C GLY A 333 -15.50 12.25 -34.07
N GLY A 334 -16.08 11.13 -34.48
CA GLY A 334 -17.38 11.10 -35.15
C GLY A 334 -17.40 10.30 -36.45
N PRO A 335 -18.54 10.32 -37.17
CA PRO A 335 -18.77 9.46 -38.31
C PRO A 335 -17.99 9.92 -39.56
N ILE A 336 -17.42 8.96 -40.28
CA ILE A 336 -16.87 9.13 -41.62
C ILE A 336 -17.40 8.03 -42.55
N GLN A 337 -17.58 8.35 -43.83
CA GLN A 337 -18.10 7.43 -44.85
C GLN A 337 -17.00 7.03 -45.83
N PHE A 338 -17.13 5.90 -46.53
CA PHE A 338 -16.20 5.46 -47.57
C PHE A 338 -16.92 5.17 -48.90
N PRO A 339 -16.36 5.53 -50.07
CA PRO A 339 -17.09 5.47 -51.35
C PRO A 339 -17.63 4.09 -51.76
N SER A 340 -16.95 3.00 -51.38
CA SER A 340 -17.33 1.61 -51.75
C SER A 340 -18.06 0.86 -50.64
N PHE A 341 -18.53 1.58 -49.62
CA PHE A 341 -19.20 1.04 -48.45
C PHE A 341 -20.46 1.85 -48.13
N ASN A 342 -21.52 1.14 -47.79
CA ASN A 342 -22.70 1.72 -47.14
C ASN A 342 -22.43 1.84 -45.64
N GLY A 343 -23.04 2.83 -44.98
CA GLY A 343 -22.87 3.08 -43.55
C GLY A 343 -21.69 3.99 -43.25
N GLU A 344 -21.23 3.95 -42.00
CA GLU A 344 -20.22 4.87 -41.47
C GLU A 344 -19.27 4.14 -40.51
N LEU A 345 -18.04 4.65 -40.47
CA LEU A 345 -17.06 4.33 -39.44
C LEU A 345 -17.04 5.46 -38.42
N ILE A 346 -17.11 5.13 -37.13
CA ILE A 346 -17.03 6.12 -36.07
C ILE A 346 -15.58 6.26 -35.64
N CYS A 347 -14.94 7.35 -36.07
CA CYS A 347 -13.61 7.70 -35.64
C CYS A 347 -13.59 8.02 -34.14
N PRO A 348 -12.57 7.55 -33.40
CA PRO A 348 -12.31 8.07 -32.07
C PRO A 348 -11.81 9.51 -32.12
N VAL A 349 -11.84 10.17 -30.96
CA VAL A 349 -11.12 11.42 -30.73
C VAL A 349 -9.62 11.21 -30.96
N TYR A 350 -8.93 12.22 -31.49
CA TYR A 350 -7.53 12.13 -31.90
C TYR A 350 -6.60 11.53 -30.82
N HIS A 351 -6.77 11.95 -29.58
CA HIS A 351 -5.88 11.57 -28.48
C HIS A 351 -5.98 10.11 -28.05
N GLU A 352 -7.10 9.44 -28.32
CA GLU A 352 -7.28 8.03 -27.97
C GLU A 352 -6.30 7.12 -28.75
N LEU A 353 -5.89 7.49 -29.97
CA LEU A 353 -4.99 6.68 -30.80
C LEU A 353 -3.63 7.34 -31.10
N CYS A 354 -3.58 8.67 -31.24
CA CYS A 354 -2.41 9.37 -31.78
C CYS A 354 -1.53 10.08 -30.75
N SER A 355 -1.68 9.73 -29.47
CA SER A 355 -1.00 10.34 -28.32
C SER A 355 0.51 10.60 -28.54
N SER A 356 0.84 11.80 -29.02
CA SER A 356 2.19 12.39 -29.10
C SER A 356 2.21 13.91 -28.82
N ALA A 357 1.11 14.47 -28.28
CA ALA A 357 1.07 15.77 -27.61
C ALA A 357 -0.22 15.86 -26.78
N PRO A 358 -0.24 16.59 -25.64
CA PRO A 358 -1.41 16.64 -24.77
C PRO A 358 -2.58 17.31 -25.50
N VAL A 359 -3.77 16.71 -25.39
CA VAL A 359 -5.03 17.48 -25.49
C VAL A 359 -4.85 18.74 -24.64
N PRO A 360 -5.32 19.92 -25.05
CA PRO A 360 -5.36 21.08 -24.16
C PRO A 360 -6.26 20.74 -22.98
N VAL A 361 -5.68 20.10 -21.95
CA VAL A 361 -6.35 19.88 -20.69
C VAL A 361 -6.41 21.26 -20.05
N VAL A 362 -7.60 21.82 -19.97
CA VAL A 362 -7.84 23.08 -19.27
C VAL A 362 -7.25 22.94 -17.87
N GLY A 363 -6.38 23.86 -17.47
CA GLY A 363 -5.67 23.78 -16.18
C GLY A 363 -4.34 23.02 -16.19
N HIS A 364 -3.73 22.73 -17.34
CA HIS A 364 -2.38 22.17 -17.38
C HIS A 364 -1.33 23.19 -16.90
N CYS A 365 -0.41 22.73 -16.06
CA CYS A 365 0.63 23.57 -15.48
C CYS A 365 1.85 23.74 -16.40
N PRO A 366 2.57 24.86 -16.29
CA PRO A 366 3.84 25.09 -16.99
C PRO A 366 4.83 23.95 -16.71
N ASN A 367 5.40 23.36 -17.78
CA ASN A 367 6.38 22.26 -17.71
C ASN A 367 5.97 21.10 -16.78
N SER A 368 4.67 20.89 -16.57
CA SER A 368 4.17 19.90 -15.60
C SER A 368 4.78 20.06 -14.18
N CYS A 369 5.05 21.30 -13.75
CA CYS A 369 5.72 21.61 -12.48
C CYS A 369 7.07 20.88 -12.27
N VAL A 370 7.68 20.40 -13.37
CA VAL A 370 8.87 19.53 -13.37
C VAL A 370 8.72 18.32 -12.41
N PHE A 371 7.48 17.92 -12.12
CA PHE A 371 7.13 16.92 -11.09
C PHE A 371 7.70 17.21 -9.69
N ASN A 372 8.03 18.48 -9.40
CA ASN A 372 8.46 18.97 -8.08
C ASN A 372 7.36 19.78 -7.38
N GLY A 373 6.12 19.60 -7.81
CA GLY A 373 4.96 20.28 -7.28
C GLY A 373 3.68 19.71 -7.84
N ASP A 374 2.60 19.94 -7.12
CA ASP A 374 1.27 19.52 -7.49
C ASP A 374 0.62 20.55 -8.42
N CYS A 375 -0.11 20.09 -9.44
CA CYS A 375 -0.76 20.95 -10.42
C CYS A 375 -2.25 21.04 -10.13
N VAL A 376 -2.70 22.25 -9.79
CA VAL A 376 -4.10 22.57 -9.47
C VAL A 376 -4.51 23.79 -10.28
N ASP A 377 -5.53 23.64 -11.11
CA ASP A 377 -6.16 24.72 -11.86
C ASP A 377 -5.16 25.62 -12.62
N GLY A 378 -4.14 25.00 -13.22
CA GLY A 378 -3.09 25.69 -14.00
C GLY A 378 -1.95 26.30 -13.18
N ARG A 379 -1.95 26.13 -11.84
CA ARG A 379 -0.92 26.64 -10.94
C ARG A 379 -0.13 25.50 -10.28
N CYS A 380 1.19 25.69 -10.23
CA CYS A 380 2.07 24.79 -9.51
C CYS A 380 2.13 25.12 -8.01
N HIS A 381 1.82 24.13 -7.18
CA HIS A 381 1.99 24.12 -5.74
C HIS A 381 3.27 23.32 -5.41
N CYS A 382 4.39 24.02 -5.33
CA CYS A 382 5.70 23.38 -5.20
C CYS A 382 5.88 22.62 -3.88
N PHE A 383 6.53 21.46 -3.96
CA PHE A 383 6.94 20.71 -2.78
C PHE A 383 8.03 21.47 -2.01
N LEU A 384 8.19 21.13 -0.73
CA LEU A 384 9.14 21.80 0.15
C LEU A 384 10.56 21.81 -0.45
N GLY A 385 11.20 22.98 -0.47
CA GLY A 385 12.53 23.19 -1.07
C GLY A 385 12.50 23.56 -2.55
N PHE A 386 11.35 23.46 -3.21
CA PHE A 386 11.15 23.90 -4.59
C PHE A 386 10.29 25.16 -4.66
N HIS A 387 10.55 26.00 -5.66
CA HIS A 387 9.81 27.25 -5.89
C HIS A 387 9.94 27.73 -7.34
N GLY A 388 9.32 28.88 -7.62
CA GLY A 388 9.20 29.42 -8.96
C GLY A 388 7.86 29.07 -9.60
N HIS A 389 7.65 29.52 -10.83
CA HIS A 389 6.39 29.35 -11.54
C HIS A 389 6.08 27.89 -11.91
N ASP A 390 7.13 27.09 -12.12
CA ASP A 390 7.06 25.68 -12.51
C ASP A 390 7.82 24.75 -11.56
N CYS A 391 8.17 25.21 -10.36
CA CYS A 391 8.92 24.43 -9.35
C CYS A 391 10.31 23.94 -9.80
N SER A 392 10.89 24.52 -10.85
CA SER A 392 12.24 24.19 -11.33
C SER A 392 13.36 24.72 -10.44
N LYS A 393 13.11 25.73 -9.61
CA LYS A 393 14.12 26.37 -8.77
C LYS A 393 14.14 25.71 -7.40
N ARG A 394 15.33 25.52 -6.85
CA ARG A 394 15.56 24.91 -5.55
C ARG A 394 16.29 25.87 -4.61
N SER A 395 15.86 25.92 -3.35
CA SER A 395 16.56 26.64 -2.28
C SER A 395 16.40 25.92 -0.95
N CYS A 396 17.33 26.16 -0.03
CA CYS A 396 17.30 25.55 1.29
C CYS A 396 16.15 26.13 2.11
N PRO A 397 15.15 25.31 2.52
CA PRO A 397 14.07 25.80 3.35
C PRO A 397 14.61 26.31 4.68
N SER A 398 14.14 27.48 5.11
CA SER A 398 14.52 28.11 6.39
C SER A 398 16.03 28.16 6.66
N ASN A 399 16.86 28.24 5.62
CA ASN A 399 18.33 28.18 5.72
C ASN A 399 18.83 26.98 6.56
N CYS A 400 18.26 25.79 6.31
CA CYS A 400 18.59 24.55 7.02
C CYS A 400 18.34 24.62 8.53
N ASN A 401 17.37 25.45 8.96
CA ASN A 401 16.96 25.68 10.34
C ASN A 401 18.13 25.96 11.31
N GLY A 402 19.25 26.48 10.81
CA GLY A 402 20.47 26.69 11.62
C GLY A 402 21.20 25.41 12.04
N HIS A 403 20.69 24.23 11.67
CA HIS A 403 21.26 22.91 11.97
C HIS A 403 21.92 22.27 10.75
N GLY A 404 22.38 23.08 9.80
CA GLY A 404 23.03 22.59 8.60
C GLY A 404 23.62 23.72 7.75
N LYS A 405 24.35 23.31 6.71
CA LYS A 405 24.91 24.21 5.70
C LYS A 405 24.11 24.07 4.40
N CYS A 406 23.66 25.20 3.85
CA CYS A 406 23.05 25.22 2.54
C CYS A 406 24.11 25.08 1.45
N LEU A 407 23.99 24.05 0.60
CA LEU A 407 24.87 23.84 -0.54
C LEU A 407 24.44 24.68 -1.76
N PRO A 408 25.33 24.97 -2.71
CA PRO A 408 24.98 25.71 -3.94
C PRO A 408 23.87 25.05 -4.78
N SER A 409 23.63 23.76 -4.61
CA SER A 409 22.53 23.02 -5.23
C SER A 409 21.15 23.27 -4.59
N GLY A 410 21.07 24.06 -3.52
CA GLY A 410 19.83 24.27 -2.76
C GLY A 410 19.47 23.10 -1.84
N VAL A 411 20.43 22.23 -1.51
CA VAL A 411 20.27 21.08 -0.61
C VAL A 411 20.93 21.38 0.74
N CYS A 412 20.26 21.03 1.83
CA CYS A 412 20.83 21.14 3.17
C CYS A 412 21.75 19.96 3.50
N GLN A 413 22.97 20.28 3.93
CA GLN A 413 23.87 19.33 4.58
C GLN A 413 23.70 19.48 6.10
N CYS A 414 23.00 18.55 6.74
CA CYS A 414 22.71 18.63 8.17
C CYS A 414 23.93 18.31 9.03
N VAL A 415 23.99 18.94 10.20
CA VAL A 415 24.94 18.57 11.27
C VAL A 415 24.52 17.25 11.93
N ASN A 416 25.46 16.57 12.59
CA ASN A 416 25.18 15.32 13.30
C ASN A 416 24.03 15.50 14.31
N GLY A 417 23.12 14.53 14.33
CA GLY A 417 21.91 14.57 15.17
C GLY A 417 20.69 15.23 14.52
N TYR A 418 20.81 15.78 13.30
CA TYR A 418 19.69 16.37 12.56
C TYR A 418 19.54 15.80 11.15
N THR A 419 18.31 15.76 10.65
CA THR A 419 17.95 15.19 9.35
C THR A 419 16.77 15.94 8.72
N GLY A 420 16.36 15.48 7.53
CA GLY A 420 15.30 16.09 6.73
C GLY A 420 15.81 17.10 5.72
N ILE A 421 14.95 17.48 4.77
CA ILE A 421 15.28 18.40 3.69
C ILE A 421 15.72 19.79 4.18
N ASP A 422 15.37 20.15 5.42
CA ASP A 422 15.67 21.44 6.04
C ASP A 422 16.41 21.31 7.39
N CYS A 423 16.87 20.12 7.77
CA CYS A 423 17.58 19.85 9.03
C CYS A 423 16.80 20.21 10.31
N SER A 424 15.46 20.32 10.24
CA SER A 424 14.64 20.64 11.41
C SER A 424 14.39 19.45 12.35
N THR A 425 14.64 18.22 11.87
CA THR A 425 14.23 17.01 12.59
C THR A 425 15.40 16.40 13.31
N ALA A 426 15.29 16.27 14.63
CA ALA A 426 16.28 15.59 15.44
C ALA A 426 16.23 14.07 15.19
N VAL A 427 17.39 13.44 15.18
CA VAL A 427 17.59 12.01 14.99
C VAL A 427 17.54 11.32 16.35
N CYS A 428 16.81 10.22 16.47
CA CYS A 428 16.79 9.39 17.67
C CYS A 428 18.01 8.45 17.72
N ASP A 429 18.29 7.90 18.89
CA ASP A 429 19.30 6.84 19.06
C ASP A 429 19.01 5.65 18.12
N GLU A 430 20.06 5.03 17.57
CA GLU A 430 19.96 3.84 16.71
C GLU A 430 19.23 2.68 17.41
N GLN A 431 19.26 2.63 18.75
CA GLN A 431 18.55 1.64 19.56
C GLN A 431 17.02 1.77 19.48
N CYS A 432 16.49 2.93 19.11
CA CYS A 432 15.03 3.15 19.05
C CYS A 432 14.32 2.14 18.14
N SER A 433 14.80 1.98 16.90
CA SER A 433 14.18 1.06 15.94
C SER A 433 14.45 -0.42 16.24
N LEU A 434 15.55 -0.75 16.95
CA LEU A 434 15.87 -2.12 17.37
C LEU A 434 14.82 -2.69 18.32
N HIS A 435 14.26 -1.86 19.20
CA HIS A 435 13.22 -2.26 20.16
C HIS A 435 11.80 -2.00 19.64
N GLY A 436 11.66 -1.74 18.34
CA GLY A 436 10.38 -1.47 17.67
C GLY A 436 9.75 -0.14 18.08
N GLY A 437 10.57 0.82 18.49
CA GLY A 437 10.18 2.21 18.64
C GLY A 437 10.24 2.94 17.32
N VAL A 438 9.44 4.00 17.23
CA VAL A 438 9.35 4.91 16.10
C VAL A 438 9.96 6.24 16.52
N CYS A 439 10.92 6.72 15.73
CA CYS A 439 11.49 8.04 15.96
C CYS A 439 10.56 9.14 15.46
N ASP A 440 10.14 10.03 16.35
CA ASP A 440 9.49 11.29 16.01
C ASP A 440 10.26 12.48 16.60
N ASN A 441 11.00 13.17 15.73
CA ASN A 441 11.78 14.37 16.05
C ASN A 441 12.65 14.26 17.33
N GLY A 442 13.48 13.21 17.39
CA GLY A 442 14.40 12.96 18.50
C GLY A 442 13.76 12.27 19.71
N VAL A 443 12.44 12.04 19.70
CA VAL A 443 11.72 11.28 20.72
C VAL A 443 11.42 9.89 20.18
N CYS A 444 11.85 8.86 20.91
CA CYS A 444 11.51 7.48 20.58
C CYS A 444 10.15 7.13 21.19
N GLU A 445 9.14 7.02 20.34
CA GLU A 445 7.79 6.62 20.71
C GLU A 445 7.59 5.14 20.52
N PHE A 446 6.73 4.55 21.35
CA PHE A 446 6.46 3.13 21.33
C PHE A 446 4.94 2.98 21.33
N ARG A 447 4.33 2.70 20.17
CA ARG A 447 2.87 2.52 20.07
C ARG A 447 2.50 1.09 19.76
N CYS A 448 1.30 0.68 20.14
CA CYS A 448 0.78 -0.65 19.81
C CYS A 448 0.35 -0.73 18.36
N SER A 449 -0.31 0.32 17.88
CA SER A 449 -0.73 0.46 16.48
C SER A 449 0.43 0.39 15.47
N ASP A 450 1.66 0.62 15.91
CA ASP A 450 2.88 0.48 15.09
C ASP A 450 3.13 -1.00 14.68
N TYR A 451 2.59 -1.97 15.43
CA TYR A 451 2.66 -3.40 15.11
C TYR A 451 1.39 -3.87 14.39
N ALA A 452 1.57 -4.60 13.30
CA ALA A 452 0.46 -5.05 12.47
C ALA A 452 -0.58 -5.86 13.26
N GLY A 453 -1.78 -5.31 13.38
CA GLY A 453 -2.91 -5.93 14.08
C GLY A 453 -2.88 -5.84 15.61
N TYR A 454 -1.94 -5.11 16.20
CA TYR A 454 -1.86 -4.89 17.64
C TYR A 454 -2.63 -3.64 18.05
N THR A 455 -3.28 -3.69 19.21
CA THR A 455 -3.88 -2.55 19.88
C THR A 455 -3.80 -2.73 21.40
N CYS A 456 -4.21 -1.73 22.16
CA CYS A 456 -4.39 -1.87 23.60
C CYS A 456 -5.65 -2.71 23.90
N GLN A 457 -5.43 -3.94 24.34
CA GLN A 457 -6.47 -4.91 24.69
C GLN A 457 -6.65 -4.97 26.20
N ASN A 458 -7.89 -5.10 26.67
CA ASN A 458 -8.17 -5.26 28.10
C ASN A 458 -7.56 -6.57 28.63
N SER A 459 -6.92 -6.51 29.80
CA SER A 459 -6.28 -7.67 30.43
C SER A 459 -7.24 -8.86 30.58
N SER A 460 -8.52 -8.62 30.88
CA SER A 460 -9.54 -9.66 31.03
C SER A 460 -9.73 -10.52 29.77
N LEU A 461 -9.59 -9.95 28.58
CA LEU A 461 -9.67 -10.67 27.31
C LEU A 461 -8.38 -11.48 27.07
N LEU A 462 -7.23 -10.90 27.39
CA LEU A 462 -5.92 -11.52 27.23
C LEU A 462 -5.75 -12.73 28.15
N LEU A 463 -6.07 -12.60 29.43
CA LEU A 463 -5.90 -13.65 30.44
C LEU A 463 -6.59 -14.96 30.03
N SER A 464 -7.72 -14.89 29.33
CA SER A 464 -8.43 -16.08 28.83
C SER A 464 -7.64 -16.86 27.77
N SER A 465 -6.82 -16.16 26.98
CA SER A 465 -6.03 -16.71 25.87
C SER A 465 -4.58 -17.03 26.25
N LEU A 466 -4.14 -16.61 27.44
CA LEU A 466 -2.79 -16.83 27.96
C LEU A 466 -2.77 -17.98 28.97
N SER A 467 -1.74 -18.80 28.90
CA SER A 467 -1.46 -19.91 29.81
C SER A 467 -0.23 -19.66 30.67
N ASP A 468 0.86 -19.18 30.06
CA ASP A 468 2.15 -18.97 30.68
C ASP A 468 2.29 -17.59 31.33
N CYS A 469 1.76 -16.55 30.68
CA CYS A 469 1.82 -15.17 31.18
C CYS A 469 0.60 -14.78 32.04
N ARG A 470 -0.37 -15.69 32.22
CA ARG A 470 -1.61 -15.41 32.96
C ARG A 470 -1.33 -14.88 34.38
N GLU A 471 -0.57 -15.63 35.17
CA GLU A 471 -0.25 -15.27 36.56
C GLU A 471 0.61 -13.99 36.65
N VAL A 472 1.35 -13.65 35.59
CA VAL A 472 2.20 -12.46 35.52
C VAL A 472 1.37 -11.19 35.31
N LEU A 473 0.28 -11.29 34.57
CA LEU A 473 -0.59 -10.14 34.22
C LEU A 473 -1.82 -10.02 35.12
N GLU A 474 -2.11 -11.04 35.95
CA GLU A 474 -3.27 -11.05 36.85
C GLU A 474 -3.26 -9.90 37.87
N SER A 475 -2.08 -9.42 38.27
CA SER A 475 -1.92 -8.26 39.15
C SER A 475 -2.38 -6.94 38.52
N ASP A 476 -2.60 -6.90 37.20
CA ASP A 476 -3.06 -5.75 36.42
C ASP A 476 -4.31 -6.09 35.60
N ALA A 477 -5.22 -6.88 36.19
CA ALA A 477 -6.43 -7.37 35.53
C ALA A 477 -7.41 -6.28 35.05
N SER A 478 -7.29 -5.05 35.57
CA SER A 478 -8.07 -3.87 35.15
C SER A 478 -7.36 -2.99 34.12
N GLY A 479 -6.11 -3.31 33.78
CA GLY A 479 -5.30 -2.58 32.81
C GLY A 479 -5.59 -2.93 31.35
N GLN A 480 -4.81 -2.31 30.47
CA GLN A 480 -4.74 -2.64 29.06
C GLN A 480 -3.30 -2.98 28.70
N HIS A 481 -3.14 -3.94 27.80
CA HIS A 481 -1.82 -4.33 27.29
C HIS A 481 -1.79 -4.36 25.78
N CYS A 482 -0.60 -4.08 25.27
CA CYS A 482 -0.26 -4.16 23.87
C CYS A 482 -0.32 -5.62 23.40
N ALA A 483 -1.31 -5.96 22.58
CA ALA A 483 -1.51 -7.32 22.12
C ALA A 483 -2.24 -7.36 20.77
N PRO A 484 -2.14 -8.48 20.03
CA PRO A 484 -2.91 -8.70 18.82
C PRO A 484 -4.42 -8.60 19.11
N SER A 485 -5.13 -7.86 18.26
CA SER A 485 -6.59 -7.73 18.33
C SER A 485 -7.34 -8.95 17.80
N GLU A 486 -6.69 -9.76 16.96
CA GLU A 486 -7.31 -10.95 16.36
C GLU A 486 -7.17 -12.17 17.28
N PRO A 487 -8.28 -12.85 17.64
CA PRO A 487 -8.24 -13.99 18.58
C PRO A 487 -7.35 -15.15 18.12
N SER A 488 -7.33 -15.44 16.81
CA SER A 488 -6.52 -16.52 16.23
C SER A 488 -5.01 -16.27 16.41
N ILE A 489 -4.60 -15.00 16.34
CA ILE A 489 -3.23 -14.52 16.52
C ILE A 489 -2.89 -14.46 18.00
N LEU A 490 -3.82 -13.93 18.79
CA LEU A 490 -3.66 -13.80 20.23
C LEU A 490 -3.39 -15.16 20.89
N GLN A 491 -4.07 -16.22 20.45
CA GLN A 491 -3.82 -17.59 20.91
C GLN A 491 -2.40 -18.10 20.62
N GLN A 492 -1.71 -17.51 19.65
CA GLN A 492 -0.34 -17.89 19.27
C GLN A 492 0.72 -16.98 19.89
N LEU A 493 0.32 -15.91 20.59
CA LEU A 493 1.23 -14.90 21.13
C LEU A 493 2.30 -15.51 22.05
N GLU A 494 1.92 -16.45 22.92
CA GLU A 494 2.88 -17.09 23.83
C GLU A 494 3.88 -17.95 23.05
N VAL A 495 3.41 -18.73 22.08
CA VAL A 495 4.25 -19.65 21.31
C VAL A 495 5.22 -18.91 20.39
N VAL A 496 4.76 -17.84 19.75
CA VAL A 496 5.47 -17.17 18.66
C VAL A 496 6.30 -15.98 19.15
N VAL A 497 5.94 -15.36 20.28
CA VAL A 497 6.62 -14.15 20.79
C VAL A 497 7.24 -14.41 22.16
N VAL A 498 6.43 -14.80 23.16
CA VAL A 498 6.89 -14.93 24.55
C VAL A 498 7.93 -16.04 24.69
N MET A 499 7.66 -17.23 24.16
CA MET A 499 8.53 -18.40 24.32
C MET A 499 9.90 -18.22 23.66
N PRO A 500 10.02 -17.65 22.45
CA PRO A 500 11.33 -17.27 21.91
C PRO A 500 12.10 -16.30 22.81
N ASN A 501 11.45 -15.30 23.40
CA ASN A 501 12.10 -14.36 24.33
C ASN A 501 12.54 -15.05 25.62
N TYR A 502 11.67 -15.87 26.22
CA TYR A 502 12.02 -16.68 27.40
C TYR A 502 13.22 -17.60 27.12
N ARG A 503 13.27 -18.28 25.97
CA ARG A 503 14.40 -19.16 25.60
C ARG A 503 15.72 -18.39 25.39
N ARG A 504 15.66 -17.12 25.00
CA ARG A 504 16.83 -16.24 24.90
C ARG A 504 17.32 -15.80 26.28
N LEU A 505 16.40 -15.47 27.19
CA LEU A 505 16.71 -15.11 28.59
C LEU A 505 17.15 -16.33 29.42
N PHE A 506 16.73 -17.53 29.04
CA PHE A 506 17.04 -18.77 29.74
C PHE A 506 17.62 -19.83 28.78
N PRO A 507 18.87 -19.67 28.31
CA PRO A 507 19.49 -20.59 27.36
C PRO A 507 19.73 -21.97 27.97
N SER A 508 19.67 -23.02 27.14
CA SER A 508 19.81 -24.43 27.54
C SER A 508 21.16 -24.80 28.19
N VAL A 509 22.18 -23.93 28.09
CA VAL A 509 23.48 -24.08 28.78
C VAL A 509 23.38 -23.68 30.25
N ALA A 510 22.51 -22.71 30.61
CA ALA A 510 22.29 -22.29 32.00
C ALA A 510 21.71 -23.42 32.87
N ARG A 511 20.94 -24.34 32.27
CA ARG A 511 20.46 -25.59 32.92
C ARG A 511 21.59 -26.51 33.42
N LYS A 512 22.82 -26.39 32.90
CA LYS A 512 23.94 -27.28 33.25
C LYS A 512 24.87 -26.75 34.34
N VAL A 513 24.81 -25.45 34.65
CA VAL A 513 25.86 -24.78 35.45
C VAL A 513 25.38 -24.36 36.86
N PHE A 514 24.07 -24.25 37.10
CA PHE A 514 23.53 -23.72 38.37
C PHE A 514 22.86 -24.77 39.26
N ASN A 515 23.02 -24.62 40.59
CA ASN A 515 22.35 -25.43 41.62
C ASN A 515 20.83 -25.52 41.41
N PHE A 516 20.25 -26.69 41.67
CA PHE A 516 18.83 -27.03 41.45
C PHE A 516 17.83 -26.01 42.05
N PHE A 517 18.16 -25.40 43.20
CA PHE A 517 17.32 -24.37 43.86
C PHE A 517 17.44 -22.96 43.24
N ILE A 518 18.61 -22.59 42.71
CA ILE A 518 18.83 -21.30 42.02
C ILE A 518 18.18 -21.35 40.63
N SER A 519 18.21 -22.53 40.00
CA SER A 519 17.59 -22.78 38.69
C SER A 519 16.09 -22.46 38.67
N GLY A 520 15.33 -22.79 39.72
CA GLY A 520 13.88 -22.52 39.77
C GLY A 520 13.53 -21.05 39.95
N TYR A 521 14.36 -20.29 40.68
CA TYR A 521 14.15 -18.85 40.88
C TYR A 521 14.49 -18.05 39.62
N CYS A 522 15.60 -18.39 38.96
CA CYS A 522 15.95 -17.80 37.66
C CYS A 522 14.93 -18.13 36.57
N ASP A 523 14.42 -19.37 36.53
CA ASP A 523 13.36 -19.77 35.59
C ASP A 523 12.11 -18.89 35.72
N ALA A 524 11.61 -18.70 36.94
CA ALA A 524 10.47 -17.85 37.21
C ALA A 524 10.74 -16.37 36.84
N ALA A 525 11.91 -15.84 37.18
CA ALA A 525 12.29 -14.46 36.85
C ALA A 525 12.44 -14.24 35.34
N ALA A 526 13.03 -15.20 34.62
CA ALA A 526 13.16 -15.17 33.17
C ALA A 526 11.79 -15.21 32.48
N LYS A 527 10.87 -16.04 32.98
CA LYS A 527 9.49 -16.13 32.46
C LYS A 527 8.73 -14.81 32.65
N ARG A 528 8.81 -14.20 33.83
CA ARG A 528 8.17 -12.90 34.12
C ARG A 528 8.69 -11.79 33.23
N LEU A 529 10.02 -11.67 33.13
CA LEU A 529 10.64 -10.66 32.27
C LEU A 529 10.26 -10.87 30.80
N ALA A 530 10.22 -12.11 30.32
CA ALA A 530 9.77 -12.43 28.96
C ALA A 530 8.32 -11.99 28.71
N CYS A 531 7.43 -12.19 29.68
CA CYS A 531 6.04 -11.74 29.60
C CYS A 531 5.93 -10.21 29.54
N TRP A 532 6.62 -9.46 30.42
CA TRP A 532 6.55 -7.99 30.41
C TRP A 532 7.18 -7.34 29.18
N ILE A 533 8.27 -7.92 28.66
CA ILE A 533 8.86 -7.46 27.39
C ILE A 533 7.90 -7.70 26.23
N SER A 534 7.15 -8.81 26.24
CA SER A 534 6.30 -9.21 25.13
C SER A 534 4.88 -8.63 25.20
N ILE A 535 4.38 -8.31 26.39
CA ILE A 535 3.00 -7.88 26.67
C ILE A 535 3.06 -6.65 27.59
N GLN A 536 3.49 -5.53 27.01
CA GLN A 536 3.66 -4.26 27.73
C GLN A 536 2.31 -3.61 28.05
N LYS A 537 2.20 -2.98 29.21
CA LYS A 537 1.03 -2.18 29.61
C LYS A 537 0.89 -0.96 28.69
N CYS A 538 -0.33 -0.54 28.43
CA CYS A 538 -0.60 0.70 27.73
C CYS A 538 -0.72 1.91 28.69
N ASP A 539 -0.30 3.08 28.22
CA ASP A 539 -0.57 4.35 28.89
C ASP A 539 -2.04 4.76 28.74
N LYS A 540 -2.46 5.78 29.49
CA LYS A 540 -3.82 6.34 29.55
C LYS A 540 -4.34 6.83 28.21
N ASP A 541 -3.46 7.15 27.27
CA ASP A 541 -3.81 7.57 25.91
C ASP A 541 -4.33 6.42 25.04
N GLY A 542 -4.21 5.16 25.49
CA GLY A 542 -4.87 4.00 24.87
C GLY A 542 -4.18 3.40 23.65
N ASP A 543 -2.94 3.82 23.35
CA ASP A 543 -2.13 3.23 22.27
C ASP A 543 -0.61 3.18 22.57
N ASN A 544 -0.09 4.11 23.39
CA ASN A 544 1.31 4.11 23.78
C ASN A 544 1.62 2.93 24.72
N ARG A 545 2.66 2.15 24.41
CA ARG A 545 3.15 1.09 25.30
C ARG A 545 4.16 1.65 26.31
N LEU A 546 3.97 1.29 27.56
CA LEU A 546 4.87 1.62 28.64
C LEU A 546 6.10 0.71 28.58
N ARG A 547 7.28 1.29 28.78
CA ARG A 547 8.55 0.56 28.88
C ARG A 547 8.53 -0.43 30.05
N VAL A 548 9.40 -1.44 30.02
CA VAL A 548 9.51 -2.38 31.15
C VAL A 548 10.27 -1.71 32.29
N CYS A 549 9.84 -1.91 33.54
CA CYS A 549 10.50 -1.27 34.67
C CYS A 549 11.98 -1.68 34.79
N HIS A 550 12.88 -0.72 35.04
CA HIS A 550 14.29 -0.97 35.35
C HIS A 550 14.45 -2.00 36.47
N SER A 551 13.60 -1.91 37.48
CA SER A 551 13.58 -2.81 38.63
C SER A 551 13.26 -4.27 38.26
N ALA A 552 12.45 -4.51 37.22
CA ALA A 552 12.16 -5.87 36.73
C ALA A 552 13.39 -6.48 36.04
N CYS A 553 14.13 -5.70 35.25
CA CYS A 553 15.40 -6.11 34.65
C CYS A 553 16.46 -6.46 35.72
N GLN A 554 16.61 -5.60 36.73
CA GLN A 554 17.55 -5.84 37.84
C GLN A 554 17.20 -7.12 38.62
N SER A 555 15.91 -7.38 38.83
CA SER A 555 15.44 -8.58 39.52
C SER A 555 15.80 -9.86 38.75
N TYR A 556 15.68 -9.84 37.42
CA TYR A 556 16.16 -10.92 36.56
C TYR A 556 17.68 -11.12 36.63
N ASN A 557 18.47 -10.05 36.49
CA ASN A 557 19.93 -10.13 36.58
C ASN A 557 20.38 -10.73 37.91
N LEU A 558 19.76 -10.31 39.02
CA LEU A 558 20.04 -10.84 40.35
C LEU A 558 19.64 -12.32 40.49
N ALA A 559 18.47 -12.71 39.99
CA ALA A 559 17.97 -14.08 40.08
C ALA A 559 18.81 -15.07 39.24
N CYS A 560 19.30 -14.61 38.08
CA CYS A 560 19.96 -15.44 37.08
C CYS A 560 21.49 -15.30 37.03
N GLY A 561 22.07 -14.34 37.75
CA GLY A 561 23.49 -13.98 37.58
C GLY A 561 23.80 -13.48 36.17
N ALA A 562 22.81 -12.87 35.51
CA ALA A 562 22.93 -12.33 34.16
C ALA A 562 23.44 -10.88 34.18
N SER A 563 23.84 -10.39 33.01
CA SER A 563 24.37 -9.04 32.80
C SER A 563 23.62 -8.32 31.68
N LEU A 564 22.28 -8.35 31.74
CA LEU A 564 21.44 -7.59 30.83
C LEU A 564 21.62 -6.09 31.12
N ASP A 565 21.75 -5.26 30.09
CA ASP A 565 21.86 -3.82 30.25
C ASP A 565 20.49 -3.21 30.59
N CYS A 566 20.26 -2.98 31.88
CA CYS A 566 19.02 -2.37 32.34
C CYS A 566 19.00 -0.83 32.15
N SER A 567 20.10 -0.22 31.69
CA SER A 567 20.17 1.22 31.41
C SER A 567 19.75 1.59 30.00
N ASP A 568 19.47 0.59 29.16
CA ASP A 568 18.88 0.79 27.83
C ASP A 568 17.45 1.34 27.97
N GLU A 569 17.36 2.67 27.90
CA GLU A 569 16.10 3.36 28.01
C GLU A 569 15.16 3.06 26.83
N THR A 570 15.60 2.44 25.73
CA THR A 570 14.67 2.09 24.64
C THR A 570 13.78 0.90 24.98
N LEU A 571 14.20 0.04 25.92
CA LEU A 571 13.42 -1.11 26.38
C LEU A 571 12.96 -0.95 27.83
N PHE A 572 13.85 -0.43 28.66
CA PHE A 572 13.62 -0.22 30.09
C PHE A 572 13.35 1.25 30.39
N SER A 573 12.68 1.50 31.50
CA SER A 573 12.54 2.83 32.08
C SER A 573 13.78 3.25 32.88
N SER A 574 13.76 4.49 33.39
CA SER A 574 14.81 5.02 34.27
C SER A 574 14.70 4.47 35.70
N GLN A 575 15.71 4.76 36.54
CA GLN A 575 15.79 4.22 37.91
C GLN A 575 14.77 4.82 38.91
N ASP A 576 14.30 6.06 38.68
CA ASP A 576 13.53 6.85 39.65
C ASP A 576 11.99 6.74 39.48
N GLU A 577 11.50 5.57 39.09
CA GLU A 577 10.14 5.38 38.60
C GLU A 577 9.09 4.97 39.65
N GLY A 578 7.84 5.42 39.43
CA GLY A 578 6.69 5.17 40.30
C GLY A 578 5.72 4.09 39.77
N GLU A 579 4.83 3.62 40.65
CA GLU A 579 3.81 2.62 40.32
C GLU A 579 2.88 3.13 39.18
N GLY A 580 2.72 2.32 38.12
CA GLY A 580 1.88 2.66 36.97
C GLY A 580 2.54 3.49 35.85
N GLN A 581 3.85 3.76 35.92
CA GLN A 581 4.61 4.46 34.85
C GLN A 581 5.34 3.51 33.89
N CYS A 582 5.42 2.22 34.24
CA CYS A 582 6.16 1.19 33.52
C CYS A 582 5.47 -0.18 33.69
N THR A 583 5.83 -1.13 32.83
CA THR A 583 5.33 -2.52 32.90
C THR A 583 6.16 -3.33 33.88
N GLY A 584 5.51 -3.94 34.89
CA GLY A 584 6.16 -4.79 35.90
C GLY A 584 6.56 -4.07 37.20
N SER A 585 5.92 -2.94 37.52
CA SER A 585 6.24 -2.16 38.72
C SER A 585 5.90 -2.94 39.99
N GLY A 586 6.85 -3.07 40.93
CA GLY A 586 6.61 -3.64 42.27
C GLY A 586 7.33 -4.94 42.62
N GLU A 587 8.13 -5.55 41.73
CA GLU A 587 8.84 -6.81 42.03
C GLU A 587 9.93 -6.70 43.11
N MET A 588 10.42 -5.49 43.40
CA MET A 588 11.33 -5.27 44.53
C MET A 588 10.68 -5.45 45.91
N LYS A 589 9.37 -5.75 45.98
CA LYS A 589 8.68 -6.14 47.23
C LYS A 589 8.69 -7.65 47.50
N LEU A 590 9.67 -8.41 46.99
CA LEU A 590 10.04 -9.69 47.59
C LEU A 590 10.80 -9.46 48.91
N SER A 591 9.99 -9.10 49.90
CA SER A 591 10.11 -9.27 51.35
C SER A 591 11.47 -9.68 51.89
N TRP A 592 11.90 -8.89 52.88
CA TRP A 592 12.94 -9.11 53.89
C TRP A 592 13.18 -10.56 54.38
N LEU A 593 12.26 -11.50 54.13
CA LEU A 593 12.35 -12.92 54.44
C LEU A 593 13.53 -13.65 53.75
N ASN A 594 13.95 -13.25 52.54
CA ASN A 594 15.08 -13.92 51.86
C ASN A 594 16.46 -13.44 52.32
N ARG A 595 16.59 -12.26 52.95
CA ARG A 595 17.84 -11.83 53.63
C ARG A 595 18.11 -12.60 54.92
N LEU A 596 17.10 -13.20 55.54
CA LEU A 596 17.26 -14.04 56.74
C LEU A 596 17.80 -15.44 56.41
N ARG A 597 17.55 -15.96 55.21
CA ARG A 597 18.06 -17.29 54.81
C ARG A 597 19.55 -17.30 54.45
N SER A 598 20.13 -16.17 54.05
CA SER A 598 21.59 -16.04 53.85
C SER A 598 22.36 -15.69 55.13
N ARG A 599 21.67 -15.31 56.22
CA ARG A 599 22.29 -15.11 57.55
C ARG A 599 22.24 -16.35 58.45
N LEU A 600 21.50 -17.40 58.08
CA LEU A 600 21.34 -18.62 58.87
C LEU A 600 22.26 -19.79 58.45
N THR A 601 23.17 -19.58 57.49
CA THR A 601 24.18 -20.58 57.09
C THR A 601 25.62 -20.23 57.52
N PHE A 602 25.80 -19.21 58.37
CA PHE A 602 27.09 -18.90 59.02
C PHE A 602 26.92 -18.85 60.55
N SER A 603 26.45 -19.95 61.15
CA SER A 603 26.54 -20.16 62.61
C SER A 603 26.35 -21.64 62.97
N SER A 604 27.24 -22.51 62.50
CA SER A 604 27.49 -23.80 63.17
C SER A 604 28.72 -24.49 62.57
N SER A 605 29.90 -24.24 63.15
CA SER A 605 30.91 -25.25 63.52
C SER A 605 32.25 -24.57 63.84
N SER A 606 32.40 -24.22 65.12
CA SER A 606 33.71 -24.20 65.78
C SER A 606 33.89 -25.56 66.45
N LEU A 607 34.79 -26.37 65.91
CA LEU A 607 35.65 -27.31 66.61
C LEU A 607 36.90 -27.52 65.76
#